data_AF-A0A847W2P9-F1
#
_entry.id   AF-A0A847W2P9-F1
#
_cell.length_a   1.000
_cell.length_b   1.000
_cell.length_c   1.000
_cell.angle_alpha   90.00
_cell.angle_beta   90.00
_cell.angle_gamma   90.00
#
_symmetry.space_group_name_H-M   'P 1'
#
loop_
_entity.id
_entity.type
_entity.pdbx_description
1 polymer ?
#
loop_
_entity_poly.entity_id
_entity_poly.type
_entity_poly.pdbx_seq_one_letter_code
_entity_poly.pdbx_strand_id
1 'polypeptide(L)' 'MLKKNQVIEGRCTDYTYNGLGVVKYDTFCIFVKDMAIDEIGQIKITAVRKDFCYGRLLKIIKPSKQRVDPKC' A
#
# COMPACT_ATOMS: atom_id res chain seq x y z
N MET A 1 -2.22 6.68 -15.96
CA MET A 1 -2.45 5.22 -16.07
C MET A 1 -1.36 4.48 -15.32
N LEU A 2 -1.72 3.68 -14.32
CA LEU A 2 -0.79 2.84 -13.57
C LEU A 2 -0.28 1.69 -14.44
N LYS A 3 1.03 1.42 -14.42
CA LYS A 3 1.65 0.30 -15.14
C LYS A 3 2.19 -0.74 -14.19
N LYS A 4 2.21 -2.00 -14.65
CA LYS A 4 2.91 -3.08 -13.95
C LYS A 4 4.38 -2.72 -13.78
N ASN A 5 4.95 -3.05 -12.62
CA ASN A 5 6.31 -2.71 -12.18
C ASN A 5 6.58 -1.23 -11.91
N GLN A 6 5.58 -0.35 -12.03
CA GLN A 6 5.72 1.03 -11.60
C GLN A 6 5.85 1.09 -10.08
N VAL A 7 6.73 1.96 -9.60
CA VAL A 7 6.86 2.29 -8.19
C VAL A 7 6.15 3.61 -7.97
N ILE A 8 5.27 3.64 -6.98
CA ILE A 8 4.58 4.85 -6.55
C ILE A 8 4.80 5.04 -5.05
N GLU A 9 4.62 6.26 -4.59
CA GLU A 9 4.52 6.56 -3.18
C GLU A 9 3.05 6.76 -2.82
N GLY A 10 2.63 6.18 -1.70
CA GLY A 10 1.25 6.32 -1.24
C GLY A 10 1.15 6.20 0.27
N ARG A 11 0.07 6.77 0.80
CA ARG A 11 -0.34 6.61 2.20
C ARG A 11 -1.45 5.57 2.28
N CYS A 12 -1.32 4.64 3.21
CA CYS A 12 -2.39 3.72 3.52
C CYS A 12 -3.48 4.44 4.32
N THR A 13 -4.70 4.45 3.80
CA THR A 13 -5.85 5.13 4.41
C THR A 13 -6.73 4.18 5.20
N ASP A 14 -6.79 2.90 4.81
CA ASP A 14 -7.73 1.94 5.38
C ASP A 14 -7.21 0.51 5.25
N TYR A 15 -7.92 -0.47 5.81
CA TYR A 15 -7.70 -1.89 5.58
C TYR A 15 -8.89 -2.54 4.89
N THR A 16 -8.61 -3.55 4.08
CA THR A 16 -9.63 -4.50 3.64
C THR A 16 -9.98 -5.48 4.75
N TYR A 17 -11.10 -6.19 4.60
CA TYR A 17 -11.49 -7.29 5.51
C TYR A 17 -10.39 -8.34 5.72
N ASN A 18 -9.52 -8.54 4.73
CA ASN A 18 -8.41 -9.49 4.79
C ASN A 18 -7.13 -8.91 5.43
N GLY A 19 -7.19 -7.69 5.99
CA GLY A 19 -6.03 -7.01 6.58
C GLY A 19 -5.03 -6.45 5.56
N LEU A 20 -5.41 -6.33 4.28
CA LEU A 20 -4.58 -5.64 3.29
C LEU A 20 -4.76 -4.14 3.42
N GLY A 21 -3.66 -3.39 3.40
CA GLY A 21 -3.68 -1.92 3.35
C GLY A 21 -4.28 -1.40 2.05
N VAL A 22 -5.11 -0.38 2.17
CA VAL A 22 -5.77 0.31 1.06
C VAL A 22 -5.09 1.65 0.87
N VAL A 23 -4.49 1.81 -0.31
CA VAL A 23 -3.84 3.06 -0.73
C VAL A 23 -4.66 3.62 -1.88
N LYS A 24 -5.22 4.81 -1.68
CA LYS A 24 -5.90 5.54 -2.75
C LYS A 24 -4.87 6.35 -3.53
N TYR A 25 -4.72 6.04 -4.81
CA TYR A 25 -3.85 6.80 -5.70
C TYR A 25 -4.67 7.28 -6.89
N ASP A 26 -4.85 8.59 -6.98
CA ASP A 26 -5.68 9.23 -8.01
C ASP A 26 -7.11 8.66 -7.96
N THR A 27 -7.50 7.86 -8.94
CA THR A 27 -8.81 7.22 -9.11
C THR A 27 -8.80 5.72 -8.82
N PHE A 28 -7.65 5.14 -8.47
CA PHE A 28 -7.49 3.70 -8.27
C PHE A 28 -7.23 3.33 -6.80
N CYS A 29 -7.83 2.23 -6.37
CA CYS A 29 -7.53 1.60 -5.10
C CYS A 29 -6.39 0.60 -5.27
N ILE A 30 -5.35 0.73 -4.46
CA ILE A 30 -4.17 -0.12 -4.51
C ILE A 30 -4.10 -0.91 -3.21
N PHE A 31 -4.20 -2.22 -3.32
CA PHE A 31 -4.14 -3.12 -2.19
C PHE A 31 -2.70 -3.56 -1.95
N VAL A 32 -2.19 -3.28 -0.75
CA VAL A 32 -0.80 -3.52 -0.37
C VAL A 32 -0.77 -4.38 0.88
N LYS A 33 -0.06 -5.50 0.80
CA LYS A 33 0.17 -6.35 1.98
C LYS A 33 1.27 -5.73 2.86
N ASP A 34 1.15 -5.93 4.18
CA ASP A 34 2.16 -5.54 5.18
C ASP A 34 2.38 -4.01 5.29
N MET A 35 1.37 -3.22 4.93
CA MET A 35 1.38 -1.76 5.04
C MET A 35 0.36 -1.32 6.08
N ALA A 36 0.78 -0.50 7.05
CA ALA A 36 -0.10 -0.05 8.12
C ALA A 36 -0.89 1.22 7.78
N ILE A 37 -2.07 1.43 8.39
CA ILE A 37 -2.79 2.71 8.31
C ILE A 37 -1.89 3.86 8.78
N ASP A 38 -1.97 4.98 8.06
CA ASP A 38 -1.13 6.18 8.25
C ASP A 38 0.36 5.99 7.98
N GLU A 39 0.74 4.85 7.41
CA GLU A 39 2.08 4.61 6.90
C GLU A 39 2.23 5.18 5.48
N ILE A 40 3.41 5.74 5.19
CA ILE A 40 3.80 6.17 3.84
C ILE A 40 4.91 5.25 3.36
N GLY A 41 4.70 4.62 2.21
CA GLY A 41 5.64 3.66 1.66
C GLY A 41 5.71 3.73 0.14
N GLN A 42 6.85 3.27 -0.38
CA GLN A 42 7.02 2.96 -1.79
C GLN A 42 6.37 1.63 -2.09
N ILE A 43 5.46 1.65 -3.06
CA ILE A 43 4.64 0.50 -3.44
C ILE A 43 4.95 0.20 -4.90
N LYS A 44 5.36 -1.04 -5.18
CA LYS A 44 5.53 -1.54 -6.54
C LYS A 44 4.26 -2.22 -7.00
N ILE A 45 3.69 -1.75 -8.10
CA ILE A 45 2.51 -2.34 -8.70
C ILE A 45 2.85 -3.68 -9.33
N THR A 46 2.26 -4.76 -8.81
CA THR A 46 2.49 -6.13 -9.29
C THR A 46 1.40 -6.57 -10.26
N ALA A 47 0.17 -6.12 -10.06
CA ALA A 47 -0.95 -6.39 -10.96
C ALA A 47 -1.87 -5.17 -11.06
N VAL A 48 -2.30 -4.86 -12.28
CA VAL A 48 -3.26 -3.79 -12.58
C VAL A 48 -4.53 -4.46 -13.08
N ARG A 49 -5.67 -4.18 -12.43
CA ARG A 49 -7.02 -4.57 -12.90
C ARG A 49 -7.77 -3.31 -13.36
N LYS A 50 -9.01 -3.48 -13.83
CA LYS A 50 -9.84 -2.37 -14.32
C LYS A 50 -10.21 -1.36 -13.22
N ASP A 51 -10.49 -1.85 -12.01
CA ASP A 51 -10.99 -1.00 -10.91
C ASP A 51 -10.00 -0.85 -9.75
N PHE A 52 -9.01 -1.76 -9.65
CA PHE A 52 -8.05 -1.77 -8.55
C PHE A 52 -6.70 -2.32 -8.98
N CYS A 53 -5.67 -2.08 -8.17
CA CYS A 53 -4.34 -2.62 -8.38
C CYS A 53 -3.89 -3.40 -7.14
N TYR A 54 -3.02 -4.38 -7.35
CA TYR A 54 -2.25 -4.98 -6.28
C TYR A 54 -0.84 -4.40 -6.30
N GLY A 55 -0.37 -4.04 -5.12
CA GLY A 55 0.95 -3.51 -4.87
C GLY A 55 1.68 -4.34 -3.82
N ARG A 56 3.01 -4.32 -3.89
CA ARG A 56 3.89 -4.81 -2.84
C ARG A 56 4.65 -3.63 -2.24
N LEU A 57 4.69 -3.56 -0.92
CA LEU A 57 5.52 -2.59 -0.21
C LEU A 57 7.01 -2.91 -0.47
N LEU A 58 7.72 -1.94 -1.03
CA LEU A 58 9.18 -1.99 -1.24
C LEU A 58 9.92 -1.42 -0.05
N LYS A 59 9.51 -0.23 0.40
CA LYS A 59 10.18 0.51 1.45
C LYS A 59 9.18 1.37 2.20
N ILE A 60 9.32 1.43 3.51
CA ILE A 60 8.58 2.36 4.35
C ILE A 60 9.37 3.66 4.39
N ILE A 61 8.75 4.75 3.94
CA ILE A 61 9.34 6.09 4.00
C ILE A 61 9.01 6.72 5.34
N LYS A 62 7.74 6.62 5.75
CA LYS A 62 7.26 7.13 7.03
C LYS A 62 6.48 6.05 7.75
N PRO A 63 7.05 5.44 8.81
CA PRO A 63 6.33 4.48 9.61
C PRO A 63 5.14 5.14 10.31
N SER A 64 4.04 4.41 10.48
CA SER A 64 2.92 4.87 11.30
C SER A 64 3.33 4.94 12.77
N LYS A 65 2.81 5.92 13.52
CA LYS A 65 3.05 6.04 14.97
C LYS A 65 2.50 4.84 15.76
N GLN A 66 1.53 4.14 15.20
CA GLN A 66 0.90 2.97 15.80
C GLN A 66 1.65 1.67 15.46
N ARG A 67 2.73 1.73 14.66
CA ARG A 67 3.54 0.57 14.33
C ARG A 67 4.29 0.14 15.59
N VAL A 68 3.71 -0.82 16.30
CA VAL A 68 4.39 -1.54 17.37
C VAL A 68 5.28 -2.56 16.68
N ASP A 69 6.59 -2.43 16.85
CA ASP A 69 7.52 -3.46 16.41
C ASP A 69 7.21 -4.73 17.22
N PRO A 70 6.86 -5.86 16.58
CA PRO A 70 6.57 -7.08 17.31
C PRO A 70 7.85 -7.55 17.98
N LYS A 71 7.96 -7.32 19.29
CA LYS A 71 9.00 -7.94 20.13
C LYS A 71 8.66 -9.43 20.23
N CYS A 72 9.27 -10.23 19.36
CA CYS A 72 9.40 -11.67 19.57
C CYS A 72 10.32 -11.93 20.77
#